data_AF-A0A1I6Z059-F1
#
_entry.id   AF-A0A1I6Z059-F1
#
_cell.length_a   1.000
_cell.length_b   1.000
_cell.length_c   1.000
_cell.angle_alpha   90.00
_cell.angle_beta   90.00
_cell.angle_gamma   90.00
#
_symmetry.space_group_name_H-M   'P 1'
#
loop_
_entity.id
_entity.type
_entity.pdbx_description
1 polymer ?
#
loop_
_entity_poly.entity_id
_entity_poly.type
_entity_poly.pdbx_seq_one_letter_code
_entity_poly.pdbx_strand_id
1 'polypeptide(L)'
;MNMRNMLKSLFVFGILFLSFSSQLFAQQANNLLDERILKRRLDQLRATKDEALLPIYNDSFKAEFLNFLDNKVAFDYPFNSLTTVGKITSSDGQIRIFSWNVQLNPDENIYNCIILKKKKRKGEHDIYDLKDNSMMLPMFPEETLDENNWYGALYYDIVEVTKGRKTYYTLLGYDLNNSFSHMKLLDVLYFNGRKLNLGYPMFETEDGSIAKRVFLEHSKKATMTLRYDDRRAKIVFDHLSPESPSMKDFREYYVPDMSYDAYKFIEDTWVLESDVIATNSEESKKMKISRYDPEKDTVVEVEIRKKWNSPDGGNTPVQNGTHEAKTVPKEEYEGNGESKTSAKEQKVEKEKTRKEEEFGGVQYGNLGKKKKKRRRK
;
A
#
# COMPACT_ATOMS: atom_id res chain seq x y z
N MET A 1 -17.26 53.38 23.19
CA MET A 1 -16.92 52.09 22.56
C MET A 1 -17.29 50.97 23.53
N ASN A 2 -18.25 50.11 23.21
CA ASN A 2 -18.77 49.11 24.16
C ASN A 2 -17.66 48.15 24.60
N MET A 3 -17.48 47.98 25.91
CA MET A 3 -16.45 47.12 26.53
C MET A 3 -16.47 45.67 25.97
N ARG A 4 -17.67 45.20 25.56
CA ARG A 4 -17.87 43.90 24.91
C ARG A 4 -17.25 43.79 23.51
N ASN A 5 -17.15 44.90 22.77
CA ASN A 5 -16.52 44.93 21.45
C ASN A 5 -14.99 45.03 21.56
N MET A 6 -14.45 45.66 22.61
CA MET A 6 -13.02 45.65 22.91
C MET A 6 -12.52 44.25 23.29
N LEU A 7 -13.24 43.53 24.16
CA LEU A 7 -12.85 42.15 24.52
C LEU A 7 -12.85 41.20 23.31
N LYS A 8 -13.84 41.33 22.41
CA LYS A 8 -13.89 40.54 21.17
C LYS A 8 -12.70 40.85 20.25
N SER A 9 -12.35 42.13 20.11
CA SER A 9 -11.20 42.55 19.31
C SER A 9 -9.88 42.02 19.89
N LEU A 10 -9.69 42.08 21.21
CA LEU A 10 -8.50 41.51 21.86
C LEU A 10 -8.40 39.99 21.69
N PHE A 11 -9.53 39.28 21.76
CA PHE A 11 -9.56 37.82 21.60
C PHE A 11 -9.21 37.39 20.17
N VAL A 12 -9.73 38.10 19.16
CA VAL A 12 -9.38 37.87 17.75
C VAL A 12 -7.91 38.18 17.48
N PHE A 13 -7.37 39.25 18.08
CA PHE A 13 -5.95 39.59 17.95
C PHE A 13 -5.04 38.54 18.61
N GLY A 14 -5.44 37.98 19.75
CA GLY A 14 -4.73 36.88 20.42
C GLY A 14 -4.70 35.60 19.57
N ILE A 15 -5.81 35.24 18.92
CA ILE A 15 -5.87 34.07 18.02
C ILE A 15 -5.01 34.28 16.76
N LEU A 16 -5.02 35.48 16.18
CA LEU A 16 -4.15 35.83 15.05
C LEU A 16 -2.66 35.80 15.43
N PHE A 17 -2.28 36.28 16.62
CA PHE A 17 -0.90 36.26 17.09
C PHE A 17 -0.38 34.85 17.38
N LEU A 18 -1.23 33.98 17.96
CA LEU A 18 -0.95 32.55 18.15
C LEU A 18 -0.75 31.84 16.80
N SER A 19 -1.57 32.17 15.79
CA SER A 19 -1.45 31.60 14.44
C SER A 19 -0.19 32.06 13.69
N PHE A 20 0.30 33.28 13.96
CA PHE A 20 1.52 33.80 13.34
C PHE A 20 2.79 33.18 13.95
N SER A 21 2.76 32.87 15.25
CA SER A 21 3.89 32.26 15.96
C SER A 21 4.18 30.82 15.51
N SER A 22 3.16 30.05 15.11
CA SER A 22 3.34 28.69 14.62
C SER A 22 3.98 28.64 13.21
N GLN A 23 3.75 29.66 12.38
CA GLN A 23 4.34 29.75 11.04
C GLN A 23 5.85 30.06 11.08
N LEU A 24 6.30 30.87 12.06
CA LEU A 24 7.73 31.20 12.22
C LEU A 24 8.58 29.98 12.64
N PHE A 25 8.06 29.13 13.53
CA PHE A 25 8.77 27.90 13.94
C PHE A 25 8.92 26.89 12.81
N ALA A 26 7.90 26.75 11.94
CA ALA A 26 7.97 25.87 10.77
C ALA A 26 9.02 26.33 9.74
N GLN A 27 9.17 27.65 9.53
CA GLN A 27 10.21 28.19 8.65
C GLN A 27 11.62 28.00 9.21
N GLN A 28 11.82 28.14 10.53
CA GLN A 28 13.14 28.01 11.14
C GLN A 28 13.64 26.57 11.17
N ALA A 29 12.75 25.57 11.29
CA ALA A 29 13.11 24.16 11.17
C ALA A 29 13.52 23.77 9.73
N ASN A 30 12.83 24.32 8.72
CA ASN A 30 13.16 24.07 7.30
C ASN A 30 14.49 24.73 6.89
N ASN A 31 14.89 25.83 7.53
CA ASN A 31 16.18 26.49 7.25
C ASN A 31 17.40 25.78 7.88
N LEU A 32 17.20 24.79 8.76
CA LEU A 32 18.28 24.04 9.42
C LEU A 32 18.79 22.84 8.61
N LEU A 33 18.03 22.41 7.61
CA LEU A 33 18.32 21.22 6.81
C LEU A 33 18.42 21.59 5.33
N ASP A 34 19.56 21.26 4.71
CA ASP A 34 19.83 21.56 3.31
C ASP A 34 19.78 20.28 2.45
N GLU A 35 18.72 20.12 1.65
CA GLU A 35 18.54 18.98 0.74
C GLU A 35 19.50 18.99 -0.47
N ARG A 36 20.24 20.09 -0.74
CA ARG A 36 21.02 20.22 -2.00
C ARG A 36 22.00 19.09 -2.23
N ILE A 37 22.67 18.62 -1.17
CA ILE A 37 23.64 17.53 -1.27
C ILE A 37 22.93 16.20 -1.56
N LEU A 38 21.84 15.90 -0.84
CA LEU A 38 21.03 14.70 -1.07
C LEU A 38 20.49 14.68 -2.49
N LYS A 39 19.89 15.78 -2.93
CA LYS A 39 19.33 15.90 -4.28
C LYS A 39 20.41 15.68 -5.34
N ARG A 40 21.59 16.29 -5.19
CA ARG A 40 22.69 16.12 -6.13
C ARG A 40 23.15 14.66 -6.22
N ARG A 41 23.27 13.95 -5.09
CA ARG A 41 23.64 12.52 -5.10
C ARG A 41 22.56 11.66 -5.73
N LEU A 42 21.28 11.95 -5.45
CA LEU A 42 20.16 11.26 -6.07
C LEU A 42 20.12 11.50 -7.59
N ASP A 43 20.27 12.75 -8.03
CA ASP A 43 20.32 13.10 -9.45
C ASP A 43 21.48 12.38 -10.15
N GLN A 44 22.64 12.28 -9.50
CA GLN A 44 23.81 11.55 -10.03
C GLN A 44 23.52 10.04 -10.15
N LEU A 45 22.87 9.45 -9.16
CA LEU A 45 22.40 8.06 -9.21
C LEU A 45 21.39 7.84 -10.34
N ARG A 46 20.42 8.75 -10.51
CA ARG A 46 19.38 8.60 -11.55
C ARG A 46 19.87 8.94 -12.97
N ALA A 47 20.93 9.71 -13.10
CA ALA A 47 21.49 10.08 -14.40
C ALA A 47 22.51 9.07 -14.95
N THR A 48 23.13 8.25 -14.09
CA THR A 48 24.12 7.27 -14.55
C THR A 48 23.46 6.11 -15.28
N LYS A 49 24.12 5.63 -16.33
CA LYS A 49 23.77 4.40 -17.06
C LYS A 49 24.85 3.32 -16.95
N ASP A 50 25.93 3.63 -16.23
CA ASP A 50 27.02 2.70 -15.99
C ASP A 50 26.66 1.79 -14.82
N GLU A 51 26.43 0.52 -15.14
CA GLU A 51 26.05 -0.53 -14.19
C GLU A 51 27.06 -0.69 -13.04
N ALA A 52 28.35 -0.48 -13.30
CA ALA A 52 29.38 -0.58 -12.27
C ALA A 52 29.36 0.61 -11.29
N LEU A 53 28.84 1.77 -11.72
CA LEU A 53 28.72 2.97 -10.88
C LEU A 53 27.40 3.03 -10.11
N LEU A 54 26.36 2.31 -10.55
CA LEU A 54 25.04 2.31 -9.91
C LEU A 54 25.10 1.93 -8.42
N PRO A 55 25.73 0.80 -8.00
CA PRO A 55 25.86 0.47 -6.58
C PRO A 55 26.65 1.53 -5.79
N ILE A 56 27.73 2.06 -6.38
CA ILE A 56 28.59 3.05 -5.72
C ILE A 56 27.82 4.35 -5.46
N TYR A 57 27.06 4.84 -6.44
CA TYR A 57 26.24 6.04 -6.29
C TYR A 57 25.05 5.80 -5.37
N ASN A 58 24.47 4.59 -5.38
CA ASN A 58 23.43 4.21 -4.43
C ASN A 58 23.93 4.26 -2.99
N ASP A 59 25.07 3.61 -2.71
CA ASP A 59 25.69 3.59 -1.39
C ASP A 59 26.07 5.01 -0.95
N SER A 60 26.58 5.82 -1.87
CA SER A 60 26.90 7.23 -1.60
C SER A 60 25.67 8.06 -1.24
N PHE A 61 24.56 7.90 -1.98
CA PHE A 61 23.28 8.56 -1.67
C PHE A 61 22.72 8.06 -0.33
N LYS A 62 22.70 6.74 -0.11
CA LYS A 62 22.17 6.11 1.10
C LYS A 62 22.92 6.56 2.35
N ALA A 63 24.26 6.61 2.31
CA ALA A 63 25.08 7.06 3.42
C ALA A 63 24.80 8.54 3.78
N GLU A 64 24.69 9.41 2.77
CA GLU A 64 24.30 10.81 2.97
C GLU A 64 22.89 10.92 3.56
N PHE A 65 21.96 10.08 3.07
CA PHE A 65 20.58 10.11 3.52
C PHE A 65 20.45 9.65 4.98
N LEU A 66 21.13 8.56 5.37
CA LEU A 66 21.19 8.13 6.76
C LEU A 66 21.78 9.20 7.68
N ASN A 67 22.83 9.90 7.25
CA ASN A 67 23.42 11.00 8.01
C ASN A 67 22.43 12.17 8.19
N PHE A 68 21.72 12.53 7.12
CA PHE A 68 20.67 13.55 7.19
C PHE A 68 19.53 13.15 8.15
N LEU A 69 19.12 11.87 8.10
CA LEU A 69 18.05 11.33 8.93
C LEU A 69 18.40 11.26 10.41
N ASP A 70 19.68 11.32 10.81
CA ASP A 70 20.08 11.40 12.23
C ASP A 70 19.63 12.71 12.91
N ASN A 71 19.32 13.74 12.12
CA ASN A 71 18.80 14.99 12.66
C ASN A 71 17.37 14.83 13.22
N LYS A 72 17.14 15.33 14.44
CA LYS A 72 15.85 15.33 15.17
C LYS A 72 14.66 15.87 14.39
N VAL A 73 14.85 16.84 13.49
CA VAL A 73 13.75 17.39 12.68
C VAL A 73 13.49 16.60 11.39
N ALA A 74 14.33 15.61 11.06
CA ALA A 74 14.22 14.86 9.81
C ALA A 74 12.93 14.04 9.71
N PHE A 75 12.35 13.59 10.83
CA PHE A 75 11.10 12.84 10.80
C PHE A 75 9.96 13.61 10.16
N ASP A 76 9.80 14.90 10.49
CA ASP A 76 8.69 15.72 9.99
C ASP A 76 9.10 16.55 8.75
N TYR A 77 10.37 16.48 8.32
CA TYR A 77 10.90 17.23 7.20
C TYR A 77 10.35 16.72 5.84
N PRO A 78 9.87 17.56 4.91
CA PRO A 78 9.07 17.08 3.77
C PRO A 78 9.85 16.28 2.69
N PHE A 79 11.15 16.53 2.48
CA PHE A 79 11.94 15.93 1.40
C PHE A 79 11.35 16.16 0.00
N ASN A 80 10.98 17.40 -0.31
CA ASN A 80 10.29 17.73 -1.56
C ASN A 80 11.18 17.57 -2.79
N SER A 81 12.50 17.67 -2.65
CA SER A 81 13.41 17.57 -3.79
C SER A 81 13.74 16.13 -4.20
N LEU A 82 13.51 15.16 -3.30
CA LEU A 82 13.74 13.72 -3.54
C LEU A 82 12.53 13.10 -4.23
N THR A 83 12.31 13.42 -5.50
CA THR A 83 11.08 13.04 -6.23
C THR A 83 11.02 11.56 -6.63
N THR A 84 12.16 10.86 -6.68
CA THR A 84 12.26 9.44 -7.04
C THR A 84 12.41 8.51 -5.83
N VAL A 85 12.15 9.04 -4.63
CA VAL A 85 12.17 8.29 -3.37
C VAL A 85 10.74 8.24 -2.86
N GLY A 86 10.19 7.04 -2.73
CA GLY A 86 8.89 6.78 -2.12
C GLY A 86 8.91 7.21 -0.66
N LYS A 87 7.87 7.92 -0.24
CA LYS A 87 7.75 8.53 1.10
C LYS A 87 6.35 8.28 1.61
N ILE A 88 6.22 7.45 2.64
CA ILE A 88 4.93 7.21 3.28
C ILE A 88 5.05 7.44 4.78
N THR A 89 3.99 7.97 5.37
CA THR A 89 3.89 8.24 6.82
C THR A 89 2.60 7.60 7.30
N SER A 90 2.67 6.92 8.43
CA SER A 90 1.52 6.29 9.06
C SER A 90 0.54 7.36 9.58
N SER A 91 -0.76 7.07 9.59
CA SER A 91 -1.82 8.00 10.02
C SER A 91 -1.69 8.50 11.48
N ASP A 92 -1.11 7.71 12.38
CA ASP A 92 -0.74 8.03 13.76
C ASP A 92 0.55 8.87 13.86
N GLY A 93 1.21 9.10 12.72
CA GLY A 93 2.42 9.88 12.58
C GLY A 93 3.63 9.30 13.34
N GLN A 94 3.61 8.02 13.73
CA GLN A 94 4.68 7.36 14.47
C GLN A 94 5.74 6.73 13.56
N ILE A 95 5.34 6.29 12.37
CA ILE A 95 6.21 5.61 11.40
C ILE A 95 6.33 6.44 10.14
N ARG A 96 7.55 6.52 9.61
CA ARG A 96 7.82 7.07 8.29
C ARG A 96 8.75 6.14 7.53
N ILE A 97 8.41 5.83 6.29
CA ILE A 97 9.14 4.88 5.46
C ILE A 97 9.61 5.61 4.20
N PHE A 98 10.88 5.42 3.89
CA PHE A 98 11.51 5.86 2.66
C PHE A 98 11.93 4.62 1.88
N SER A 99 11.49 4.49 0.62
CA SER A 99 11.89 3.36 -0.22
C SER A 99 12.24 3.79 -1.63
N TRP A 100 13.27 3.19 -2.21
CA TRP A 100 13.69 3.38 -3.60
C TRP A 100 14.40 2.13 -4.08
N ASN A 101 14.40 1.92 -5.39
CA ASN A 101 15.17 0.87 -6.03
C ASN A 101 16.21 1.47 -6.96
N VAL A 102 17.15 0.63 -7.35
CA VAL A 102 18.12 0.87 -8.41
C VAL A 102 18.06 -0.33 -9.33
N GLN A 103 17.53 -0.12 -10.54
CA GLN A 103 17.51 -1.16 -11.55
C GLN A 103 18.89 -1.32 -12.18
N LEU A 104 19.54 -2.48 -11.98
CA LEU A 104 20.81 -2.81 -12.61
C LEU A 104 20.58 -3.30 -14.05
N ASN A 105 19.62 -4.22 -14.18
CA ASN A 105 19.16 -4.76 -15.45
C ASN A 105 17.67 -5.18 -15.31
N PRO A 106 16.99 -5.64 -16.38
CA PRO A 106 15.57 -5.98 -16.31
C PRO A 106 15.18 -7.03 -15.27
N ASP A 107 16.11 -7.89 -14.85
CA ASP A 107 15.90 -8.98 -13.90
C ASP A 107 16.49 -8.71 -12.51
N GLU A 108 17.30 -7.66 -12.37
CA GLU A 108 18.05 -7.39 -11.15
C GLU A 108 17.80 -5.96 -10.66
N ASN A 109 17.29 -5.87 -9.43
CA ASN A 109 17.00 -4.62 -8.75
C ASN A 109 17.63 -4.65 -7.36
N ILE A 110 18.28 -3.55 -6.98
CA ILE A 110 18.69 -3.33 -5.59
C ILE A 110 17.61 -2.49 -4.93
N TYR A 111 16.95 -3.04 -3.92
CA TYR A 111 16.00 -2.28 -3.11
C TYR A 111 16.67 -1.66 -1.90
N ASN A 112 16.18 -0.48 -1.53
CA ASN A 112 16.61 0.23 -0.34
C ASN A 112 15.38 0.72 0.42
N CYS A 113 15.38 0.52 1.73
CA CYS A 113 14.32 1.02 2.58
C CYS A 113 14.89 1.50 3.92
N ILE A 114 14.46 2.69 4.34
CA ILE A 114 14.79 3.25 5.65
C ILE A 114 13.48 3.56 6.37
N ILE A 115 13.35 3.04 7.59
CA ILE A 115 12.18 3.25 8.43
C ILE A 115 12.58 4.12 9.62
N LEU A 116 11.85 5.20 9.83
CA LEU A 116 11.92 5.99 11.04
C LEU A 116 10.77 5.63 11.97
N LYS A 117 11.08 5.53 13.26
CA LYS A 117 10.08 5.34 14.33
C LYS A 117 10.24 6.41 15.39
N LYS A 118 9.18 7.18 15.67
CA LYS A 118 9.19 8.17 16.76
C LYS A 118 9.49 7.52 18.11
N LYS A 119 10.35 8.18 18.89
CA LYS A 119 10.60 7.84 20.29
C LYS A 119 9.58 8.53 21.18
N LYS A 120 9.42 8.01 22.40
CA LYS A 120 8.63 8.67 23.46
C LYS A 120 9.18 10.05 23.81
N ARG A 121 10.50 10.26 23.67
CA ARG A 121 11.13 11.56 23.88
C ARG A 121 10.83 12.45 22.67
N LYS A 122 10.24 13.62 22.92
CA LYS A 122 9.79 14.55 21.87
C LYS A 122 10.94 14.90 20.91
N GLY A 123 10.69 14.73 19.60
CA GLY A 123 11.61 15.10 18.53
C GLY A 123 12.79 14.16 18.32
N GLU A 124 12.74 12.92 18.82
CA GLU A 124 13.71 11.90 18.40
C GLU A 124 13.01 10.71 17.75
N HIS A 125 13.78 10.00 16.93
CA HIS A 125 13.36 8.75 16.30
C HIS A 125 14.49 7.73 16.33
N ASP A 126 14.12 6.47 16.16
CA ASP A 126 15.03 5.39 15.77
C ASP A 126 15.05 5.29 14.25
N ILE A 127 16.20 4.92 13.69
CA ILE A 127 16.43 4.71 12.26
C ILE A 127 16.69 3.22 12.06
N TYR A 128 15.94 2.59 11.15
CA TYR A 128 16.11 1.21 10.72
C TYR A 128 16.44 1.19 9.24
N ASP A 129 17.67 0.80 8.90
CA ASP A 129 18.10 0.58 7.52
C ASP A 129 17.85 -0.89 7.15
N LEU A 130 16.84 -1.14 6.30
CA LEU A 130 16.52 -2.49 5.85
C LEU A 130 17.55 -2.97 4.82
N LYS A 131 18.17 -4.11 5.10
CA LYS A 131 19.12 -4.77 4.21
C LYS A 131 18.39 -5.76 3.31
N ASP A 132 18.42 -5.47 2.02
CA ASP A 132 17.92 -6.37 1.00
C ASP A 132 18.76 -7.66 1.00
N ASN A 133 18.08 -8.77 1.26
CA ASN A 133 18.61 -10.13 1.24
C ASN A 133 17.75 -11.02 0.33
N SER A 134 17.03 -10.43 -0.62
CA SER A 134 16.13 -11.10 -1.57
C SER A 134 16.78 -12.30 -2.25
N MET A 135 18.04 -12.19 -2.67
CA MET A 135 18.79 -13.27 -3.32
C MET A 135 18.94 -14.54 -2.48
N MET A 136 18.92 -14.42 -1.15
CA MET A 136 19.08 -15.56 -0.22
C MET A 136 17.73 -16.04 0.34
N LEU A 137 16.65 -15.30 0.07
CA LEU A 137 15.32 -15.61 0.52
C LEU A 137 14.54 -16.36 -0.58
N PRO A 138 13.57 -17.21 -0.21
CA PRO A 138 12.64 -17.73 -1.21
C PRO A 138 11.82 -16.57 -1.80
N MET A 139 11.34 -16.74 -3.04
CA MET A 139 10.49 -15.75 -3.72
C MET A 139 9.28 -15.30 -2.89
N PHE A 140 8.72 -16.20 -2.08
CA PHE A 140 7.63 -15.92 -1.16
C PHE A 140 8.04 -16.25 0.29
N PRO A 141 8.69 -15.33 1.02
CA PRO A 141 9.11 -15.57 2.40
C PRO A 141 7.92 -15.70 3.36
N GLU A 142 7.75 -16.90 3.92
CA GLU A 142 6.76 -17.21 4.95
C GLU A 142 7.27 -16.95 6.37
N GLU A 143 8.55 -16.62 6.54
CA GLU A 143 9.14 -16.37 7.85
C GLU A 143 8.95 -14.93 8.32
N THR A 144 9.07 -14.72 9.63
CA THR A 144 9.15 -13.35 10.16
C THR A 144 10.56 -12.85 9.93
N LEU A 145 10.68 -11.66 9.34
CA LEU A 145 11.94 -11.08 8.91
C LEU A 145 12.30 -9.89 9.80
N ASP A 146 13.59 -9.66 9.97
CA ASP A 146 14.13 -8.51 10.69
C ASP A 146 14.71 -7.48 9.70
N GLU A 147 15.32 -6.42 10.23
CA GLU A 147 15.96 -5.40 9.42
C GLU A 147 17.11 -5.90 8.53
N ASN A 148 17.70 -7.05 8.81
CA ASN A 148 18.84 -7.58 8.06
C ASN A 148 18.45 -8.63 7.00
N ASN A 149 17.19 -9.07 7.01
CA ASN A 149 16.68 -10.11 6.10
C ASN A 149 15.45 -9.61 5.35
N TRP A 150 15.52 -8.40 4.80
CA TRP A 150 14.40 -7.83 4.06
C TRP A 150 14.38 -8.33 2.61
N TYR A 151 13.19 -8.58 2.05
CA TYR A 151 13.03 -9.17 0.71
C TYR A 151 13.02 -8.14 -0.43
N GLY A 152 13.09 -6.84 -0.13
CA GLY A 152 13.07 -5.78 -1.15
C GLY A 152 11.67 -5.44 -1.65
N ALA A 153 11.27 -4.18 -1.53
CA ALA A 153 10.01 -3.65 -2.05
C ALA A 153 10.00 -2.12 -2.05
N LEU A 154 9.19 -1.54 -2.95
CA LEU A 154 8.80 -0.13 -2.92
C LEU A 154 7.46 0.02 -2.20
N TYR A 155 7.47 0.63 -1.02
CA TYR A 155 6.26 0.86 -0.24
C TYR A 155 5.60 2.19 -0.63
N TYR A 156 4.32 2.12 -1.00
CA TYR A 156 3.56 3.29 -1.47
C TYR A 156 2.32 3.58 -0.63
N ASP A 157 1.94 2.71 0.29
CA ASP A 157 0.85 2.97 1.23
C ASP A 157 1.04 2.18 2.54
N ILE A 158 0.41 2.64 3.62
CA ILE A 158 0.52 2.09 4.99
C ILE A 158 -0.81 2.26 5.72
N VAL A 159 -1.34 1.13 6.21
CA VAL A 159 -2.61 1.07 6.96
C VAL A 159 -2.34 0.66 8.39
N GLU A 160 -2.90 1.41 9.33
CA GLU A 160 -2.74 1.14 10.76
C GLU A 160 -3.84 0.27 11.30
N VAL A 161 -3.47 -0.78 12.02
CA VAL A 161 -4.41 -1.64 12.72
C VAL A 161 -3.94 -1.90 14.14
N THR A 162 -4.89 -1.95 15.07
CA THR A 162 -4.59 -2.20 16.48
C THR A 162 -5.07 -3.58 16.88
N LYS A 163 -4.20 -4.33 17.56
CA LYS A 163 -4.53 -5.62 18.19
C LYS A 163 -4.17 -5.54 19.66
N GLY A 164 -5.19 -5.49 20.52
CA GLY A 164 -5.06 -5.21 21.94
C GLY A 164 -4.39 -3.85 22.20
N ARG A 165 -3.20 -3.85 22.82
CA ARG A 165 -2.43 -2.62 23.12
C ARG A 165 -1.30 -2.34 22.13
N LYS A 166 -1.18 -3.13 21.07
CA LYS A 166 -0.10 -3.02 20.08
C LYS A 166 -0.67 -2.53 18.76
N THR A 167 0.06 -1.61 18.14
CA THR A 167 -0.20 -1.14 16.77
C THR A 167 0.65 -1.95 15.80
N TYR A 168 0.03 -2.31 14.70
CA TYR A 168 0.61 -3.02 13.57
C TYR A 168 0.36 -2.17 12.32
N TYR A 169 1.31 -2.23 11.39
CA TYR A 169 1.30 -1.40 10.19
C TYR A 169 1.29 -2.31 8.97
N THR A 170 0.14 -2.41 8.31
CA THR A 170 0.01 -3.14 7.05
C THR A 170 0.58 -2.29 5.92
N LEU A 171 1.66 -2.75 5.32
CA LEU A 171 2.36 -2.09 4.23
C LEU A 171 1.85 -2.60 2.88
N LEU A 172 1.59 -1.69 1.95
CA LEU A 172 1.33 -2.01 0.55
C LEU A 172 2.60 -1.76 -0.25
N GLY A 173 3.12 -2.82 -0.85
CA GLY A 173 4.39 -2.84 -1.55
C GLY A 173 4.26 -3.15 -3.05
N TYR A 174 5.31 -2.78 -3.78
CA TYR A 174 5.52 -3.11 -5.18
C TYR A 174 6.94 -3.65 -5.36
N ASP A 175 7.04 -4.78 -6.05
CA ASP A 175 8.30 -5.39 -6.46
C ASP A 175 8.26 -5.59 -7.99
N LEU A 176 9.33 -5.17 -8.65
CA LEU A 176 9.57 -5.34 -10.08
C LEU A 176 9.80 -6.79 -10.48
N ASN A 177 10.08 -7.68 -9.53
CA ASN A 177 10.25 -9.11 -9.70
C ASN A 177 11.26 -9.50 -10.81
N ASN A 178 10.84 -9.53 -12.08
CA ASN A 178 11.71 -9.90 -13.21
C ASN A 178 11.25 -9.30 -14.56
N SER A 179 11.83 -9.76 -15.66
CA SER A 179 11.49 -9.34 -17.02
C SER A 179 10.07 -9.64 -17.47
N PHE A 180 9.38 -10.60 -16.87
CA PHE A 180 8.08 -11.12 -17.33
C PHE A 180 6.90 -10.72 -16.43
N SER A 181 7.13 -10.55 -15.13
CA SER A 181 6.08 -10.25 -14.16
C SER A 181 6.47 -9.12 -13.21
N HIS A 182 5.46 -8.55 -12.58
CA HIS A 182 5.59 -7.65 -11.45
C HIS A 182 4.82 -8.24 -10.26
N MET A 183 5.09 -7.75 -9.05
CA MET A 183 4.46 -8.23 -7.84
C MET A 183 3.95 -7.08 -6.99
N LYS A 184 2.68 -7.13 -6.62
CA LYS A 184 2.10 -6.32 -5.54
C LYS A 184 2.11 -7.16 -4.27
N LEU A 185 2.29 -6.54 -3.11
CA LEU A 185 2.33 -7.30 -1.86
C LEU A 185 1.72 -6.55 -0.67
N LEU A 186 1.30 -7.35 0.31
CA LEU A 186 0.91 -6.92 1.64
C LEU A 186 1.85 -7.55 2.67
N ASP A 187 2.35 -6.75 3.59
CA ASP A 187 3.17 -7.21 4.71
C ASP A 187 2.77 -6.47 5.99
N VAL A 188 3.08 -7.01 7.15
CA VAL A 188 2.81 -6.36 8.45
C VAL A 188 4.12 -6.02 9.14
N LEU A 189 4.39 -4.73 9.23
CA LEU A 189 5.43 -4.14 10.06
C LEU A 189 4.95 -4.01 11.50
N TYR A 190 5.76 -4.46 12.44
CA TYR A 190 5.51 -4.26 13.86
C TYR A 190 6.81 -4.19 14.65
N PHE A 191 6.70 -3.72 15.89
CA PHE A 191 7.86 -3.57 16.77
C PHE A 191 7.69 -4.37 18.06
N ASN A 192 8.73 -5.12 18.41
CA ASN A 192 8.86 -5.71 19.74
C ASN A 192 9.94 -4.95 20.52
N GLY A 193 9.51 -3.95 21.30
CA GLY A 193 10.42 -2.97 21.90
C GLY A 193 11.08 -2.11 20.83
N ARG A 194 12.41 -2.24 20.70
CA ARG A 194 13.22 -1.57 19.66
C ARG A 194 13.48 -2.45 18.44
N LYS A 195 13.08 -3.72 18.42
CA LYS A 195 13.30 -4.59 17.27
C LYS A 195 12.20 -4.40 16.23
N LEU A 196 12.60 -4.17 14.98
CA LEU A 196 11.72 -4.15 13.82
C LEU A 196 11.43 -5.59 13.39
N ASN A 197 10.18 -5.89 13.03
CA ASN A 197 9.80 -7.19 12.51
C ASN A 197 8.81 -6.98 11.35
N LEU A 198 8.99 -7.77 10.30
CA LEU A 198 8.11 -7.86 9.15
C LEU A 198 7.50 -9.26 9.09
N GLY A 199 6.23 -9.35 8.73
CA GLY A 199 5.50 -10.60 8.62
C GLY A 199 4.90 -11.02 9.96
N TYR A 200 3.92 -10.27 10.45
CA TYR A 200 3.00 -10.74 11.48
C TYR A 200 1.82 -11.47 10.83
N PRO A 201 1.37 -12.64 11.33
CA PRO A 201 0.26 -13.35 10.73
C PRO A 201 -1.05 -12.58 10.95
N MET A 202 -1.57 -11.98 9.87
CA MET A 202 -2.85 -11.26 9.87
C MET A 202 -3.70 -11.50 8.63
N PHE A 203 -3.23 -12.19 7.58
CA PHE A 203 -4.01 -12.32 6.35
C PHE A 203 -4.66 -13.69 6.30
N GLU A 204 -5.99 -13.75 6.44
CA GLU A 204 -6.72 -14.98 6.20
C GLU A 204 -6.58 -15.37 4.73
N THR A 205 -6.28 -16.64 4.53
CA THR A 205 -6.16 -17.23 3.21
C THR A 205 -7.42 -18.04 2.88
N GLU A 206 -7.65 -18.36 1.60
CA GLU A 206 -8.80 -19.16 1.18
C GLU A 206 -8.90 -20.54 1.86
N ASP A 207 -7.78 -21.10 2.35
CA ASP A 207 -7.76 -22.38 3.05
C ASP A 207 -8.01 -22.26 4.57
N GLY A 208 -8.22 -21.03 5.06
CA GLY A 208 -8.47 -20.68 6.46
C GLY A 208 -7.20 -20.54 7.30
N SER A 209 -6.01 -20.71 6.72
CA SER A 209 -4.76 -20.37 7.40
C SER A 209 -4.58 -18.84 7.49
N ILE A 210 -3.69 -18.40 8.38
CA ILE A 210 -3.34 -16.97 8.52
C ILE A 210 -1.91 -16.76 8.03
N ALA A 211 -1.78 -16.16 6.86
CA ALA A 211 -0.51 -15.79 6.27
C ALA A 211 0.07 -14.51 6.90
N LYS A 212 1.39 -14.42 6.87
CA LYS A 212 2.15 -13.23 7.29
C LYS A 212 2.25 -12.16 6.20
N ARG A 213 2.13 -12.59 4.94
CA ARG A 213 2.24 -11.75 3.73
C ARG A 213 1.30 -12.26 2.66
N VAL A 214 0.93 -11.37 1.76
CA VAL A 214 0.20 -11.72 0.52
C VAL A 214 1.03 -11.23 -0.65
N PHE A 215 1.27 -12.10 -1.63
CA PHE A 215 2.01 -11.78 -2.85
C PHE A 215 1.11 -11.98 -4.06
N LEU A 216 1.04 -10.94 -4.89
CA LEU A 216 0.15 -10.80 -6.04
C LEU A 216 1.00 -10.60 -7.30
N GLU A 217 1.56 -11.71 -7.80
CA GLU A 217 2.33 -11.72 -9.04
C GLU A 217 1.38 -11.65 -10.26
N HIS A 218 1.68 -10.74 -11.17
CA HIS A 218 0.90 -10.49 -12.38
C HIS A 218 1.80 -10.17 -13.56
N SER A 219 1.23 -10.25 -14.76
CA SER A 219 1.95 -9.92 -16.00
C SER A 219 2.49 -8.49 -15.96
N LYS A 220 3.75 -8.32 -16.38
CA LYS A 220 4.38 -7.00 -16.55
C LYS A 220 3.63 -6.10 -17.53
N LYS A 221 2.83 -6.69 -18.43
CA LYS A 221 1.99 -5.99 -19.41
C LYS A 221 0.71 -5.42 -18.81
N ALA A 222 0.30 -5.90 -17.63
CA ALA A 222 -0.90 -5.46 -16.94
C ALA A 222 -0.57 -4.46 -15.84
N THR A 223 -1.56 -3.64 -15.47
CA THR A 223 -1.49 -2.78 -14.29
C THR A 223 -2.49 -3.28 -13.28
N MET A 224 -2.00 -3.75 -12.13
CA MET A 224 -2.83 -4.21 -11.03
C MET A 224 -3.03 -3.11 -9.97
N THR A 225 -4.28 -2.91 -9.56
CA THR A 225 -4.67 -2.07 -8.43
C THR A 225 -4.52 -2.83 -7.11
N LEU A 226 -3.92 -2.19 -6.11
CA LEU A 226 -3.94 -2.57 -4.70
C LEU A 226 -3.91 -1.27 -3.91
N ARG A 227 -4.93 -1.00 -3.11
CA ARG A 227 -5.05 0.27 -2.37
C ARG A 227 -5.92 0.10 -1.13
N TYR A 228 -5.73 0.96 -0.14
CA TYR A 228 -6.71 1.11 0.93
C TYR A 228 -7.86 2.01 0.50
N ASP A 229 -9.09 1.61 0.82
CA ASP A 229 -10.30 2.41 0.67
C ASP A 229 -10.79 2.84 2.06
N ASP A 230 -10.42 4.05 2.46
CA ASP A 230 -10.76 4.64 3.76
C ASP A 230 -12.27 4.65 4.02
N ARG A 231 -13.10 4.82 2.96
CA ARG A 231 -14.56 4.94 3.12
C ARG A 231 -15.20 3.62 3.54
N ARG A 232 -14.63 2.51 3.08
CA ARG A 232 -15.13 1.15 3.36
C ARG A 232 -14.26 0.42 4.37
N ALA A 233 -13.14 1.01 4.79
CA ALA A 233 -12.12 0.43 5.64
C ALA A 233 -11.62 -0.93 5.12
N LYS A 234 -11.40 -1.03 3.80
CA LYS A 234 -11.00 -2.26 3.11
C LYS A 234 -9.73 -2.02 2.29
N ILE A 235 -8.82 -2.99 2.24
CA ILE A 235 -7.78 -3.03 1.22
C ILE A 235 -8.39 -3.67 -0.01
N VAL A 236 -8.57 -2.92 -1.09
CA VAL A 236 -9.23 -3.37 -2.33
C VAL A 236 -8.20 -3.56 -3.42
N PHE A 237 -8.34 -4.65 -4.18
CA PHE A 237 -7.40 -5.00 -5.24
C PHE A 237 -8.09 -5.75 -6.38
N ASP A 238 -7.46 -5.74 -7.55
CA ASP A 238 -7.98 -6.45 -8.71
C ASP A 238 -7.88 -7.96 -8.48
N HIS A 239 -8.93 -8.71 -8.83
CA HIS A 239 -8.82 -10.17 -8.92
C HIS A 239 -7.97 -10.54 -10.14
N LEU A 240 -7.05 -11.47 -9.96
CA LEU A 240 -6.11 -11.88 -10.99
C LEU A 240 -6.50 -13.24 -11.58
N SER A 241 -6.73 -13.26 -12.88
CA SER A 241 -7.04 -14.47 -13.64
C SER A 241 -6.01 -14.69 -14.76
N PRO A 242 -5.67 -15.95 -15.10
CA PRO A 242 -4.79 -16.22 -16.22
C PRO A 242 -5.45 -15.81 -17.55
N GLU A 243 -4.68 -15.27 -18.48
CA GLU A 243 -5.16 -14.89 -19.83
C GLU A 243 -5.87 -16.03 -20.58
N SER A 244 -5.51 -17.29 -20.28
CA SER A 244 -6.25 -18.46 -20.76
C SER A 244 -6.15 -19.63 -19.78
N PRO A 245 -7.10 -20.59 -19.80
CA PRO A 245 -7.07 -21.74 -18.88
C PRO A 245 -5.80 -22.60 -18.94
N SER A 246 -5.12 -22.62 -20.10
CA SER A 246 -3.85 -23.34 -20.26
C SER A 246 -2.67 -22.65 -19.56
N MET A 247 -2.79 -21.36 -19.23
CA MET A 247 -1.74 -20.56 -18.58
C MET A 247 -1.88 -20.46 -17.06
N LYS A 248 -2.81 -21.21 -16.46
CA LYS A 248 -3.09 -21.16 -15.00
C LYS A 248 -1.88 -21.43 -14.12
N ASP A 249 -0.87 -22.17 -14.59
CA ASP A 249 0.29 -22.51 -13.79
C ASP A 249 1.42 -21.46 -13.92
N PHE A 250 1.22 -20.40 -14.72
CA PHE A 250 2.22 -19.39 -15.05
C PHE A 250 1.74 -17.98 -14.67
N ARG A 251 2.24 -17.46 -13.54
CA ARG A 251 1.81 -16.17 -12.96
C ARG A 251 2.12 -14.94 -13.84
N GLU A 252 3.12 -15.04 -14.70
CA GLU A 252 3.47 -14.01 -15.69
C GLU A 252 2.35 -13.73 -16.72
N TYR A 253 1.33 -14.60 -16.83
CA TYR A 253 0.14 -14.40 -17.67
C TYR A 253 -1.12 -14.04 -16.88
N TYR A 254 -0.98 -13.68 -15.60
CA TYR A 254 -2.13 -13.27 -14.79
C TYR A 254 -2.40 -11.79 -15.00
N VAL A 255 -3.66 -11.45 -15.24
CA VAL A 255 -4.12 -10.09 -15.49
C VAL A 255 -5.39 -9.80 -14.70
N PRO A 256 -5.67 -8.53 -14.36
CA PRO A 256 -6.96 -8.12 -13.80
C PRO A 256 -8.13 -8.55 -14.70
N ASP A 257 -9.13 -9.24 -14.15
CA ASP A 257 -10.34 -9.66 -14.89
C ASP A 257 -11.54 -8.72 -14.72
N MET A 258 -11.29 -7.53 -14.16
CA MET A 258 -12.28 -6.50 -13.86
C MET A 258 -13.22 -6.82 -12.69
N SER A 259 -13.04 -7.94 -12.01
CA SER A 259 -13.57 -8.14 -10.66
C SER A 259 -12.57 -7.68 -9.60
N TYR A 260 -13.05 -7.52 -8.37
CA TYR A 260 -12.26 -6.99 -7.27
C TYR A 260 -12.43 -7.88 -6.05
N ASP A 261 -11.33 -8.09 -5.35
CA ASP A 261 -11.31 -8.69 -4.03
C ASP A 261 -10.93 -7.63 -3.00
N ALA A 262 -11.20 -7.92 -1.73
CA ALA A 262 -10.79 -7.05 -0.65
C ALA A 262 -10.38 -7.80 0.61
N TYR A 263 -9.48 -7.19 1.37
CA TYR A 263 -9.25 -7.53 2.76
C TYR A 263 -10.01 -6.56 3.67
N LYS A 264 -10.84 -7.10 4.56
CA LYS A 264 -11.51 -6.36 5.63
C LYS A 264 -10.92 -6.75 6.97
N PHE A 265 -10.59 -5.77 7.81
CA PHE A 265 -10.05 -6.06 9.14
C PHE A 265 -11.18 -6.42 10.11
N ILE A 266 -11.21 -7.68 10.54
CA ILE A 266 -12.21 -8.25 11.46
C ILE A 266 -11.46 -9.05 12.53
N GLU A 267 -11.77 -8.80 13.80
CA GLU A 267 -11.22 -9.59 14.93
C GLU A 267 -9.69 -9.79 14.86
N ASP A 268 -8.96 -8.68 14.70
CA ASP A 268 -7.50 -8.65 14.61
C ASP A 268 -6.87 -9.33 13.38
N THR A 269 -7.67 -9.62 12.34
CA THR A 269 -7.26 -10.32 11.12
C THR A 269 -7.83 -9.63 9.88
N TRP A 270 -7.06 -9.55 8.81
CA TRP A 270 -7.52 -9.21 7.47
C TRP A 270 -8.19 -10.42 6.83
N VAL A 271 -9.52 -10.39 6.75
CA VAL A 271 -10.36 -11.44 6.16
C VAL A 271 -10.56 -11.14 4.67
N LEU A 272 -10.32 -12.13 3.82
CA LEU A 272 -10.51 -12.03 2.37
C LEU A 272 -12.01 -12.09 2.02
N GLU A 273 -12.49 -11.08 1.32
CA GLU A 273 -13.81 -11.00 0.71
C GLU A 273 -13.63 -11.00 -0.81
N SER A 274 -14.13 -12.03 -1.50
CA SER A 274 -14.08 -12.11 -2.96
C SER A 274 -15.26 -11.41 -3.63
N ASP A 275 -15.09 -11.01 -4.88
CA ASP A 275 -16.14 -10.43 -5.73
C ASP A 275 -16.82 -9.18 -5.13
N VAL A 276 -16.05 -8.35 -4.42
CA VAL A 276 -16.57 -7.13 -3.84
C VAL A 276 -16.90 -6.12 -4.93
N ILE A 277 -18.04 -5.46 -4.79
CA ILE A 277 -18.39 -4.37 -5.70
C ILE A 277 -17.50 -3.18 -5.33
N ALA A 278 -16.62 -2.76 -6.23
CA ALA A 278 -15.80 -1.56 -6.06
C ALA A 278 -16.37 -0.40 -6.87
N THR A 279 -17.37 0.31 -6.33
CA THR A 279 -17.81 1.58 -6.95
C THR A 279 -16.95 2.72 -6.45
N ASN A 280 -16.59 3.61 -7.36
CA ASN A 280 -16.01 4.89 -6.96
C ASN A 280 -17.14 5.89 -6.64
N SER A 281 -16.86 6.93 -5.85
CA SER A 281 -17.83 8.02 -5.67
C SER A 281 -18.11 8.76 -6.99
N GLU A 282 -19.36 9.22 -7.16
CA GLU A 282 -19.80 10.09 -8.26
C GLU A 282 -18.96 11.37 -8.39
N GLU A 283 -18.40 11.87 -7.27
CA GLU A 283 -17.61 13.10 -7.23
C GLU A 283 -16.21 12.95 -7.88
N SER A 284 -15.69 11.72 -8.00
CA SER A 284 -14.34 11.48 -8.52
C SER A 284 -14.36 11.17 -10.02
N LYS A 285 -14.25 12.15 -10.92
CA LYS A 285 -14.09 11.87 -12.37
C LYS A 285 -12.74 11.22 -12.74
N LYS A 286 -11.86 11.05 -11.75
CA LYS A 286 -10.49 10.54 -11.89
C LYS A 286 -10.22 9.48 -10.82
N MET A 287 -9.50 8.42 -11.18
CA MET A 287 -9.02 7.40 -10.25
C MET A 287 -7.50 7.51 -10.16
N LYS A 288 -6.95 7.51 -8.94
CA LYS A 288 -5.50 7.42 -8.71
C LYS A 288 -5.12 5.96 -8.51
N ILE A 289 -4.07 5.53 -9.21
CA ILE A 289 -3.47 4.21 -9.04
C ILE A 289 -1.95 4.34 -8.90
N SER A 290 -1.36 3.50 -8.05
CA SER A 290 0.09 3.44 -7.86
C SER A 290 0.69 2.41 -8.81
N ARG A 291 1.54 2.85 -9.73
CA ARG A 291 2.28 1.98 -10.66
C ARG A 291 3.75 2.36 -10.68
N TYR A 292 4.62 1.44 -11.08
CA TYR A 292 6.02 1.78 -11.31
C TYR A 292 6.21 2.54 -12.62
N ASP A 293 7.11 3.53 -12.60
CA ASP A 293 7.52 4.34 -13.76
C ASP A 293 9.01 4.06 -14.06
N PRO A 294 9.34 3.36 -15.16
CA PRO A 294 10.72 3.03 -15.51
C PRO A 294 11.61 4.24 -15.75
N GLU A 295 11.07 5.38 -16.18
CA GLU A 295 11.89 6.57 -16.46
C GLU A 295 12.33 7.26 -15.16
N LYS A 296 11.50 7.18 -14.12
CA LYS A 296 11.76 7.79 -12.81
C LYS A 296 12.33 6.81 -11.80
N ASP A 297 12.37 5.53 -12.15
CA ASP A 297 12.81 4.42 -11.30
C ASP A 297 12.15 4.47 -9.90
N THR A 298 10.83 4.60 -9.90
CA THR A 298 10.03 4.74 -8.67
C THR A 298 8.55 4.42 -8.90
N VAL A 299 7.80 4.26 -7.81
CA VAL A 299 6.34 4.17 -7.87
C VAL A 299 5.75 5.57 -8.00
N VAL A 300 4.88 5.77 -8.99
CA VAL A 300 4.16 7.02 -9.23
C VAL A 300 2.65 6.81 -9.12
N GLU A 301 1.96 7.83 -8.64
CA GLU A 301 0.50 7.91 -8.76
C GLU A 301 0.12 8.38 -10.16
N VAL A 302 -0.74 7.63 -10.85
CA VAL A 302 -1.31 8.03 -12.15
C VAL A 302 -2.81 8.26 -12.01
N GLU A 303 -3.26 9.42 -12.51
CA GLU A 303 -4.68 9.74 -12.64
C GLU A 303 -5.25 9.17 -13.94
N ILE A 304 -6.07 8.13 -13.85
CA ILE A 304 -6.83 7.61 -14.97
C ILE A 304 -8.18 8.34 -15.05
N ARG A 305 -8.47 8.93 -16.22
CA ARG A 305 -9.78 9.55 -16.50
C ARG A 305 -10.82 8.46 -16.74
N LYS A 306 -11.96 8.57 -16.05
CA LYS A 306 -13.10 7.68 -16.24
C LYS A 306 -13.86 8.10 -17.51
N LYS A 307 -13.44 7.60 -18.67
CA LYS A 307 -14.29 7.67 -19.87
C LYS A 307 -15.01 6.33 -20.00
N TRP A 308 -16.16 6.22 -19.34
CA TRP A 308 -17.08 5.15 -19.64
C TRP A 308 -17.65 5.40 -21.04
N ASN A 309 -17.34 4.53 -21.99
CA ASN A 309 -18.03 4.52 -23.27
C ASN A 309 -19.20 3.54 -23.10
N SER A 310 -20.44 4.05 -23.22
CA SER A 310 -21.61 3.16 -23.19
C SER A 310 -21.53 2.15 -24.33
N PRO A 311 -21.79 0.86 -24.08
CA PRO A 311 -22.08 -0.12 -25.14
C PRO A 311 -23.28 0.27 -26.01
N ASP A 312 -24.15 1.17 -25.52
CA ASP A 312 -25.35 1.65 -26.23
C ASP A 312 -25.05 2.72 -27.30
N GLY A 313 -23.77 3.08 -27.50
CA GLY A 313 -23.37 3.89 -28.65
C GLY A 313 -23.73 3.13 -29.93
N GLY A 314 -24.47 3.76 -30.86
CA GLY A 314 -25.19 3.14 -31.97
C GLY A 314 -24.38 2.41 -33.06
N ASN A 315 -23.27 1.76 -32.72
CA ASN A 315 -22.50 0.90 -33.59
C ASN A 315 -21.81 -0.26 -32.82
N THR A 316 -22.57 -1.03 -32.03
CA THR A 316 -22.10 -2.26 -31.36
C THR A 316 -22.74 -3.52 -31.97
N PRO A 317 -21.97 -4.59 -32.27
CA PRO A 317 -22.51 -5.80 -32.93
C PRO A 317 -23.40 -6.70 -32.06
N VAL A 318 -23.69 -6.33 -30.81
CA VAL A 318 -24.36 -7.21 -29.84
C VAL A 318 -25.52 -6.48 -29.16
N GLN A 319 -26.70 -6.60 -29.76
CA GLN A 319 -27.94 -6.03 -29.26
C GLN A 319 -28.72 -7.07 -28.44
N ASN A 320 -28.10 -7.69 -27.43
CA ASN A 320 -28.79 -8.68 -26.58
C ASN A 320 -28.18 -8.83 -25.18
N GLY A 321 -28.20 -7.73 -24.42
CA GLY A 321 -27.95 -7.77 -22.98
C GLY A 321 -28.40 -6.48 -22.32
N THR A 322 -29.40 -6.54 -21.45
CA THR A 322 -29.65 -5.51 -20.44
C THR A 322 -28.49 -5.56 -19.44
N HIS A 323 -27.54 -4.64 -19.53
CA HIS A 323 -26.49 -4.48 -18.54
C HIS A 323 -27.01 -3.68 -17.35
N GLU A 324 -27.23 -4.34 -16.20
CA GLU A 324 -27.46 -3.64 -14.93
C GLU A 324 -26.13 -3.48 -14.18
N ALA A 325 -25.79 -2.25 -13.82
CA ALA A 325 -24.59 -1.97 -13.03
C ALA A 325 -24.79 -2.49 -11.59
N LYS A 326 -23.90 -3.37 -11.12
CA LYS A 326 -23.87 -3.77 -9.71
C LYS A 326 -23.43 -2.56 -8.86
N THR A 327 -24.29 -2.13 -7.94
CA THR A 327 -23.99 -1.04 -6.98
C THR A 327 -23.66 -1.60 -5.60
N VAL A 328 -22.71 -0.97 -4.90
CA VAL A 328 -22.37 -1.33 -3.52
C VAL A 328 -23.59 -1.15 -2.62
N PRO A 329 -23.96 -2.15 -1.79
CA PRO A 329 -25.02 -2.01 -0.80
C PRO A 329 -24.76 -0.85 0.16
N LYS A 330 -25.79 -0.08 0.53
CA LYS A 330 -25.64 1.11 1.39
C LYS A 330 -25.03 0.79 2.76
N GLU A 331 -25.32 -0.39 3.29
CA GLU A 331 -24.84 -0.89 4.58
C GLU A 331 -23.31 -1.06 4.63
N GLU A 332 -22.65 -1.23 3.48
CA GLU A 332 -21.17 -1.33 3.42
C GLU A 332 -20.45 0.01 3.63
N TYR A 333 -21.16 1.15 3.54
CA TYR A 333 -20.57 2.48 3.75
C TYR A 333 -20.60 2.95 5.21
N GLU A 334 -21.28 2.25 6.12
CA GLU A 334 -21.55 2.73 7.50
C GLU A 334 -20.73 2.03 8.59
N GLY A 335 -19.80 1.15 8.23
CA GLY A 335 -19.07 0.30 9.18
C GLY A 335 -17.84 0.94 9.84
N ASN A 336 -18.01 2.01 10.64
CA ASN A 336 -17.16 2.29 11.81
C ASN A 336 -17.67 3.50 12.64
N GLY A 337 -18.57 3.21 13.58
CA GLY A 337 -18.89 4.04 14.73
C GLY A 337 -19.24 3.13 15.90
N GLU A 338 -18.52 3.23 17.01
CA GLU A 338 -18.62 2.28 18.13
C GLU A 338 -19.99 2.28 18.85
N SER A 339 -20.37 1.04 19.27
CA SER A 339 -21.04 0.66 20.52
C SER A 339 -22.58 0.67 20.67
N LYS A 340 -23.12 -0.58 20.72
CA LYS A 340 -24.21 -1.13 21.57
C LYS A 340 -25.65 -0.65 21.30
N THR A 341 -26.52 -1.52 20.75
CA THR A 341 -27.46 -2.39 21.51
C THR A 341 -28.43 -3.18 20.60
N SER A 342 -28.79 -4.36 21.12
CA SER A 342 -29.96 -5.21 20.86
C SER A 342 -30.17 -5.92 19.51
N ALA A 343 -30.13 -7.24 19.63
CA ALA A 343 -30.68 -8.26 18.75
C ALA A 343 -32.13 -8.03 18.31
N LYS A 344 -32.44 -8.40 17.06
CA LYS A 344 -33.41 -9.47 16.72
C LYS A 344 -33.46 -9.76 15.22
N GLU A 345 -33.27 -11.05 14.92
CA GLU A 345 -33.95 -11.89 13.91
C GLU A 345 -34.54 -11.23 12.65
N GLN A 346 -34.16 -11.74 11.47
CA GLN A 346 -35.03 -12.70 10.77
C GLN A 346 -34.35 -13.39 9.57
N LYS A 347 -34.55 -14.72 9.53
CA LYS A 347 -34.35 -15.62 8.39
C LYS A 347 -35.31 -15.28 7.25
N VAL A 348 -34.85 -15.37 6.01
CA VAL A 348 -35.63 -15.99 4.91
C VAL A 348 -34.70 -16.79 4.01
N GLU A 349 -34.95 -18.08 3.99
CA GLU A 349 -34.44 -19.09 3.07
C GLU A 349 -35.28 -19.05 1.79
N LYS A 350 -34.64 -19.00 0.61
CA LYS A 350 -35.22 -19.60 -0.60
C LYS A 350 -34.14 -19.93 -1.64
N GLU A 351 -33.89 -21.22 -1.66
CA GLU A 351 -33.23 -22.02 -2.69
C GLU A 351 -33.84 -21.76 -4.09
N LYS A 352 -32.99 -21.52 -5.08
CA LYS A 352 -33.25 -21.95 -6.47
C LYS A 352 -31.94 -22.21 -7.20
N THR A 353 -31.76 -23.49 -7.51
CA THR A 353 -30.71 -24.13 -8.28
C THR A 353 -30.60 -23.58 -9.69
N ARG A 354 -29.41 -23.06 -10.04
CA ARG A 354 -28.84 -23.14 -11.38
C ARG A 354 -27.37 -23.50 -11.23
N LYS A 355 -26.99 -24.68 -11.73
CA LYS A 355 -25.60 -25.07 -11.93
C LYS A 355 -25.10 -24.31 -13.15
N GLU A 356 -24.52 -23.14 -12.93
CA GLU A 356 -23.46 -22.63 -13.81
C GLU A 356 -22.16 -23.11 -13.18
N GLU A 357 -21.28 -23.71 -13.99
CA GLU A 357 -19.92 -24.05 -13.53
C GLU A 357 -19.18 -22.73 -13.29
N GLU A 358 -19.28 -22.21 -12.07
CA GLU A 358 -18.44 -21.12 -11.58
C GLU A 358 -16.98 -21.55 -11.74
N PHE A 359 -16.29 -20.85 -12.64
CA PHE A 359 -14.84 -20.92 -12.72
C PHE A 359 -14.31 -20.44 -11.38
N GLY A 360 -13.82 -21.36 -10.54
CA GLY A 360 -13.20 -21.02 -9.27
C GLY A 360 -12.00 -20.11 -9.53
N GLY A 361 -12.11 -18.87 -9.07
CA GLY A 361 -11.05 -17.87 -9.09
C GLY A 361 -9.73 -18.41 -8.54
N VAL A 362 -8.63 -17.85 -9.03
CA VAL A 362 -7.33 -18.48 -8.86
C VAL A 362 -6.58 -17.96 -7.63
N GLN A 363 -6.24 -18.91 -6.78
CA GLN A 363 -5.26 -18.88 -5.67
C GLN A 363 -4.22 -17.75 -5.77
N TYR A 364 -4.01 -16.98 -4.72
CA TYR A 364 -2.86 -16.06 -4.62
C TYR A 364 -1.54 -16.83 -4.34
N GLY A 365 -0.39 -16.25 -4.68
CA GLY A 365 0.91 -16.95 -4.87
C GLY A 365 1.40 -17.84 -3.72
N ASN A 366 0.91 -17.61 -2.49
CA ASN A 366 1.25 -18.35 -1.27
C ASN A 366 0.02 -18.86 -0.49
N LEU A 367 -1.19 -18.76 -1.04
CA LEU A 367 -2.41 -19.25 -0.37
C LEU A 367 -2.67 -20.70 -0.81
N GLY A 368 -2.62 -21.61 0.15
CA GLY A 368 -2.51 -23.05 -0.09
C GLY A 368 -3.66 -23.68 -0.88
N LYS A 369 -3.40 -24.86 -1.46
CA LYS A 369 -4.43 -25.74 -2.01
C LYS A 369 -5.12 -26.51 -0.88
N LYS A 370 -6.45 -26.66 -0.95
CA LYS A 370 -7.20 -27.69 -0.21
C LYS A 370 -6.53 -29.05 -0.39
N LYS A 371 -5.93 -29.63 0.67
CA LYS A 371 -5.69 -31.07 0.73
C LYS A 371 -7.06 -31.77 0.80
N LYS A 372 -7.49 -32.39 -0.30
CA LYS A 372 -8.64 -33.32 -0.27
C LYS A 372 -8.35 -34.41 0.78
N LYS A 373 -9.08 -34.37 1.91
CA LYS A 373 -9.10 -35.48 2.87
C LYS A 373 -9.53 -36.74 2.13
N ARG A 374 -8.60 -37.67 1.88
CA ARG A 374 -8.95 -39.03 1.46
C ARG A 374 -9.71 -39.65 2.63
N ARG A 375 -11.03 -39.82 2.47
CA ARG A 375 -11.81 -40.74 3.31
C ARG A 375 -11.19 -42.12 3.17
N ARG A 376 -10.63 -42.67 4.25
CA ARG A 376 -10.33 -44.10 4.34
C ARG A 376 -11.68 -44.83 4.39
N LYS A 377 -11.81 -45.85 3.53
CA LYS A 377 -12.92 -46.81 3.55
C LYS A 377 -12.86 -47.66 4.81
#